data_AF-A0A2N8MUI9-F1
#
_entry.id   AF-A0A2N8MUI9-F1
#
_cell.length_a   1.000
_cell.length_b   1.000
_cell.length_c   1.000
_cell.angle_alpha   90.00
_cell.angle_beta   90.00
_cell.angle_gamma   90.00
#
_symmetry.space_group_name_H-M   'P 1'
#
loop_
_entity.id
_entity.type
_entity.pdbx_description
1 polymer ?
#
loop_
_entity_poly.entity_id
_entity_poly.type
_entity_poly.pdbx_seq_one_letter_code
_entity_poly.pdbx_strand_id
1 'polypeptide(L)'
;MSIAVLDAGGRLQDRGAVAALGWNTGDRLLITLVKTTVVIHRRADGVFVMPRKPYVCLPATVRRACGVDAGARMLLVADAEHDVLVVHPGSVVQAMLRTFHATLATEEAS
;
A
#
# COMPACT_ATOMS: atom_id res chain seq x y z
N MET A 1 -4.16 8.24 -6.55
CA MET A 1 -4.28 7.78 -5.15
C MET A 1 -5.72 7.32 -4.92
N SER A 2 -5.91 6.21 -4.21
CA SER A 2 -7.21 5.59 -3.91
C SER A 2 -7.23 5.02 -2.49
N ILE A 3 -8.41 4.62 -2.01
CA ILE A 3 -8.56 3.88 -0.75
C ILE A 3 -9.13 2.51 -1.08
N ALA A 4 -8.53 1.46 -0.52
CA ALA A 4 -8.99 0.09 -0.66
C ALA A 4 -9.26 -0.53 0.71
N VAL A 5 -10.20 -1.48 0.76
CA VAL A 5 -10.39 -2.34 1.93
C VAL A 5 -9.52 -3.58 1.77
N LEU A 6 -8.85 -3.96 2.85
CA LEU A 6 -8.14 -5.22 2.95
C LEU A 6 -9.13 -6.34 3.29
N ASP A 7 -9.26 -7.36 2.44
CA ASP A 7 -10.10 -8.51 2.77
C ASP A 7 -9.42 -9.52 3.72
N ALA A 8 -10.15 -10.54 4.17
CA ALA A 8 -9.62 -11.58 5.07
C ALA A 8 -8.46 -12.39 4.48
N GLY A 9 -8.38 -12.49 3.15
CA GLY A 9 -7.26 -13.11 2.45
C GLY A 9 -6.02 -12.21 2.39
N GLY A 10 -6.18 -10.91 2.65
CA GLY A 10 -5.16 -9.89 2.49
C GLY A 10 -5.18 -9.20 1.14
N ARG A 11 -6.23 -9.38 0.33
CA ARG A 11 -6.34 -8.71 -0.97
C ARG A 11 -6.77 -7.27 -0.77
N LEU A 12 -6.13 -6.38 -1.53
CA LEU A 12 -6.54 -4.99 -1.64
C LEU A 12 -7.67 -4.91 -2.66
N GLN A 13 -8.86 -4.48 -2.21
CA GLN A 13 -10.05 -4.37 -3.06
C GLN A 13 -10.04 -3.11 -3.94
N ASP A 14 -8.93 -2.86 -4.64
CA ASP A 14 -8.82 -1.82 -5.64
C ASP A 14 -7.98 -2.32 -6.82
N ARG A 15 -8.61 -2.34 -8.01
CA ARG A 15 -7.94 -2.66 -9.27
C ARG A 15 -7.46 -1.42 -10.01
N GLY A 16 -7.96 -0.24 -9.65
CA GLY A 16 -7.59 1.02 -10.28
C GLY A 16 -6.11 1.33 -10.09
N ALA A 17 -5.58 1.13 -8.88
CA ALA A 17 -4.15 1.31 -8.60
C ALA A 17 -3.25 0.39 -9.44
N VAL A 18 -3.63 -0.89 -9.57
CA VAL A 18 -2.87 -1.87 -10.39
C VAL A 18 -2.94 -1.50 -11.88
N ALA A 19 -4.12 -1.10 -12.35
CA ALA A 19 -4.32 -0.68 -13.73
C ALA A 19 -3.54 0.61 -14.07
N ALA A 20 -3.48 1.57 -13.14
CA ALA A 20 -2.72 2.81 -13.30
C ALA A 20 -1.21 2.58 -13.46
N LEU A 21 -0.68 1.48 -12.90
CA LEU A 21 0.71 1.07 -13.06
C LEU A 21 0.94 0.20 -14.31
N GLY A 22 -0.12 -0.15 -15.05
CA GLY A 22 -0.02 -1.06 -16.19
C GLY A 22 0.48 -2.45 -15.81
N TRP A 23 0.27 -2.88 -14.57
CA TRP A 23 0.67 -4.22 -14.12
C TRP A 23 -0.30 -5.28 -14.63
N ASN A 24 0.25 -6.37 -15.17
CA ASN A 24 -0.49 -7.41 -15.89
C ASN A 24 -0.22 -8.80 -15.33
N THR A 25 -1.03 -9.76 -15.77
CA THR A 25 -0.83 -11.19 -15.44
C THR A 25 0.58 -11.62 -15.78
N GLY A 26 1.22 -12.34 -14.85
CA GLY A 26 2.59 -12.83 -15.03
C GLY A 26 3.68 -11.85 -14.59
N ASP A 27 3.34 -10.57 -14.37
CA ASP A 27 4.28 -9.63 -13.75
C ASP A 27 4.71 -10.14 -12.37
N ARG A 28 6.01 -10.00 -12.10
CA ARG A 28 6.60 -10.39 -10.83
C ARG A 28 6.70 -9.18 -9.91
N LEU A 29 6.23 -9.34 -8.69
CA LEU A 29 6.18 -8.29 -7.68
C LEU A 29 7.11 -8.65 -6.51
N LEU A 30 7.83 -7.65 -6.05
CA LEU A 30 8.55 -7.67 -4.78
C LEU A 30 7.77 -6.82 -3.79
N ILE A 31 7.33 -7.44 -2.69
CA ILE A 31 6.61 -6.75 -1.60
C ILE A 31 7.59 -6.57 -0.45
N THR A 32 7.82 -5.32 -0.06
CA THR A 32 8.69 -4.97 1.06
C THR A 32 7.94 -4.14 2.09
N LEU A 33 8.37 -4.23 3.34
CA LEU A 33 7.88 -3.39 4.42
C LEU A 33 8.99 -2.41 4.80
N VAL A 34 8.69 -1.12 4.70
CA VAL A 34 9.57 -0.03 5.14
C VAL A 34 8.88 0.67 6.31
N LYS A 35 9.37 0.43 7.53
CA LYS A 35 8.70 0.84 8.78
C LYS A 35 7.26 0.29 8.83
N THR A 36 6.26 1.13 8.63
CA THR A 36 4.83 0.79 8.65
C THR A 36 4.16 0.91 7.28
N THR A 37 4.97 1.09 6.23
CA THR A 37 4.52 1.29 4.86
C THR A 37 4.90 0.09 4.02
N VAL A 38 3.95 -0.43 3.26
CA VAL A 38 4.23 -1.49 2.29
C VAL A 38 4.60 -0.85 0.97
N VAL A 39 5.73 -1.27 0.41
CA VAL A 39 6.22 -0.80 -0.88
C VAL A 39 6.31 -1.99 -1.82
N ILE A 40 5.63 -1.89 -2.96
CA ILE A 40 5.48 -2.98 -3.91
C ILE A 40 6.03 -2.53 -5.25
N HIS A 41 7.02 -3.25 -5.76
CA HIS A 41 7.62 -2.99 -7.07
C HIS A 41 7.34 -4.13 -8.02
N ARG A 42 7.17 -3.82 -9.30
CA ARG A 42 7.35 -4.83 -10.35
C ARG A 42 8.84 -5.04 -10.57
N ARG A 43 9.31 -6.28 -10.36
CA ARG A 43 10.71 -6.66 -10.53
C ARG A 43 10.82 -8.09 -11.03
N ALA A 44 11.80 -8.33 -11.92
CA ALA A 44 12.03 -9.67 -12.48
C ALA A 44 12.38 -10.74 -11.43
N ASP A 45 13.00 -10.34 -10.32
CA ASP A 45 13.31 -11.20 -9.16
C ASP A 45 12.19 -11.24 -8.10
N GLY A 46 11.04 -10.63 -8.40
CA GLY A 46 9.86 -10.68 -7.55
C GLY A 46 9.36 -12.11 -7.34
N VAL A 47 9.04 -12.42 -6.08
CA VAL A 47 8.57 -13.75 -5.65
C VAL A 47 7.06 -13.91 -5.75
N PHE A 48 6.32 -12.81 -5.89
CA PHE A 48 4.87 -12.83 -6.08
C PHE A 48 4.54 -12.67 -7.56
N VAL A 49 3.77 -13.60 -8.12
CA VAL A 49 3.35 -13.51 -9.52
C VAL A 49 1.93 -12.95 -9.58
N MET A 50 1.72 -11.92 -10.40
CA MET A 50 0.42 -11.33 -10.63
C MET A 50 -0.54 -12.38 -11.21
N PRO A 51 -1.69 -12.64 -10.56
CA PRO A 51 -2.64 -13.66 -11.01
C PRO A 51 -3.38 -13.23 -12.29
N ARG A 52 -4.05 -14.20 -12.94
CA ARG A 52 -4.85 -13.98 -14.17
C ARG A 52 -5.85 -12.83 -14.09
N LYS A 53 -6.39 -12.58 -12.90
CA LYS A 53 -7.20 -11.41 -12.60
C LYS A 53 -6.31 -10.50 -11.77
N PRO A 54 -5.70 -9.42 -12.31
CA PRO A 54 -4.71 -8.64 -11.58
C PRO A 54 -5.29 -8.07 -10.28
N TYR A 55 -4.61 -8.39 -9.17
CA TYR A 55 -4.83 -7.84 -7.84
C TYR A 55 -3.58 -8.03 -6.99
N VAL A 56 -3.44 -7.19 -5.98
CA VAL A 56 -2.37 -7.32 -4.98
C VAL A 56 -2.93 -7.98 -3.73
N CYS A 57 -2.18 -8.95 -3.20
CA CYS A 57 -2.46 -9.59 -1.92
C CYS A 57 -1.28 -9.39 -0.98
N LEU A 58 -1.52 -8.81 0.19
CA LEU A 58 -0.53 -8.65 1.23
C LEU A 58 -0.34 -9.98 1.97
N PRO A 59 0.89 -10.53 2.02
CA PRO A 59 1.19 -11.74 2.79
C PRO A 59 0.83 -11.57 4.27
N ALA A 60 0.51 -12.68 4.94
CA ALA A 60 0.12 -12.66 6.36
C ALA A 60 1.19 -12.01 7.27
N THR A 61 2.47 -12.23 6.97
CA THR A 61 3.59 -11.61 7.69
C THR A 61 3.60 -10.09 7.56
N VAL A 62 3.37 -9.57 6.35
CA VAL A 62 3.27 -8.12 6.08
C VAL A 62 2.07 -7.52 6.79
N ARG A 63 0.90 -8.16 6.75
CA ARG A 63 -0.30 -7.69 7.46
C ARG A 63 -0.09 -7.60 8.96
N ARG A 64 0.50 -8.64 9.55
CA ARG A 64 0.82 -8.69 10.99
C ARG A 64 1.78 -7.57 11.38
N ALA A 65 2.83 -7.36 10.59
CA ALA A 65 3.82 -6.32 10.85
C ALA A 65 3.23 -4.90 10.68
N CYS A 66 2.23 -4.73 9.82
CA CYS A 66 1.46 -3.49 9.71
C CYS A 66 0.41 -3.31 10.82
N GLY A 67 0.14 -4.34 11.64
CA GLY A 67 -0.92 -4.32 12.65
C GLY A 67 -2.32 -4.13 12.06
N VAL A 68 -2.58 -4.66 10.86
CA VAL A 68 -3.87 -4.51 10.17
C VAL A 68 -4.63 -5.83 10.07
N ASP A 69 -5.94 -5.75 10.32
CA ASP A 69 -6.88 -6.86 10.18
C ASP A 69 -7.75 -6.71 8.93
N ALA A 70 -8.53 -7.75 8.65
CA ALA A 70 -9.56 -7.69 7.62
C ALA A 70 -10.53 -6.53 7.88
N GLY A 71 -10.92 -5.82 6.82
CA GLY A 71 -11.74 -4.61 6.91
C GLY A 71 -10.93 -3.32 7.08
N ALA A 72 -9.62 -3.40 7.31
CA ALA A 72 -8.78 -2.22 7.39
C ALA A 72 -8.81 -1.41 6.08
N ARG A 73 -8.93 -0.09 6.21
CA ARG A 73 -8.83 0.84 5.08
C ARG A 73 -7.37 1.18 4.85
N MET A 74 -6.93 0.98 3.62
CA MET A 74 -5.56 1.19 3.17
C MET A 74 -5.55 2.33 2.15
N LEU A 75 -4.63 3.27 2.30
CA LEU A 75 -4.34 4.28 1.29
C LEU A 75 -3.37 3.70 0.27
N LEU A 76 -3.73 3.78 -1.02
CA LEU A 76 -2.94 3.28 -2.13
C LEU A 76 -2.45 4.47 -2.97
N VAL A 77 -1.13 4.52 -3.16
CA VAL A 77 -0.45 5.50 -3.99
C VAL A 77 0.27 4.74 -5.09
N ALA A 78 -0.35 4.71 -6.27
CA ALA A 78 0.30 4.26 -7.49
C ALA A 78 1.17 5.39 -8.03
N ASP A 79 2.47 5.15 -8.09
CA ASP A 79 3.46 6.02 -8.68
C ASP A 79 3.99 5.35 -9.94
N ALA A 80 3.47 5.81 -11.08
CA ALA A 80 3.77 5.27 -12.39
C ALA A 80 5.18 5.64 -12.88
N GLU A 81 5.76 6.73 -12.37
CA GLU A 81 7.11 7.16 -12.73
C GLU A 81 8.14 6.16 -12.19
N HIS A 82 7.93 5.66 -10.97
CA HIS A 82 8.83 4.71 -10.30
C HIS A 82 8.36 3.25 -10.35
N ASP A 83 7.28 2.96 -11.09
CA ASP A 83 6.65 1.62 -11.21
C ASP A 83 6.40 0.95 -9.84
N VAL A 84 5.83 1.72 -8.91
CA VAL A 84 5.66 1.32 -7.51
C VAL A 84 4.24 1.57 -7.01
N LEU A 85 3.74 0.62 -6.21
CA LEU A 85 2.54 0.81 -5.39
C LEU A 85 2.95 0.93 -3.93
N VAL A 86 2.72 2.12 -3.36
CA VAL A 86 2.91 2.37 -1.94
C VAL A 86 1.57 2.23 -1.22
N VAL A 87 1.55 1.46 -0.13
CA VAL A 87 0.34 1.16 0.63
C VAL A 87 0.55 1.52 2.10
N HIS A 88 -0.33 2.38 2.62
CA HIS A 88 -0.32 2.79 4.02
C HIS A 88 -1.60 2.34 4.72
N PRO A 89 -1.51 1.76 5.93
CA PRO A 89 -2.68 1.66 6.81
C PRO A 89 -3.29 3.05 7.07
N GLY A 90 -4.62 3.16 7.05
CA GLY A 90 -5.30 4.43 7.32
C GLY A 90 -4.96 5.02 8.69
N SER A 91 -4.72 4.16 9.69
CA SER A 91 -4.27 4.57 11.03
C SER A 91 -2.90 5.27 11.00
N VAL A 92 -1.97 4.78 10.19
CA VAL A 92 -0.65 5.37 10.01
C VAL A 92 -0.76 6.74 9.33
N VAL A 93 -1.58 6.86 8.27
CA VAL A 93 -1.82 8.14 7.59
C VAL A 93 -2.43 9.15 8.57
N GLN A 94 -3.40 8.74 9.38
CA GLN A 94 -3.99 9.61 10.40
C GLN A 94 -2.97 10.09 11.43
N ALA A 95 -2.08 9.21 11.89
CA ALA A 95 -1.02 9.57 12.83
C ALA A 95 -0.01 10.57 12.21
N MET A 96 0.36 10.36 10.95
CA MET A 96 1.22 11.28 10.20
C MET A 96 0.58 12.67 10.08
N LEU A 97 -0.70 12.74 9.70
CA LEU A 97 -1.43 13.99 9.58
C LEU A 97 -1.56 14.72 10.93
N ARG A 98 -1.86 13.99 12.01
CA ARG A 98 -1.90 14.58 13.37
C ARG A 98 -0.56 15.19 13.76
N THR A 99 0.53 14.48 13.49
CA THR A 99 1.89 14.96 13.78
C THR A 99 2.21 16.21 12.96
N PHE A 100 1.93 16.18 11.66
CA PHE A 100 2.14 17.31 10.76
C PHE A 100 1.39 18.57 11.21
N HIS A 101 0.10 18.45 11.54
CA HIS A 101 -0.69 19.58 12.01
C HIS A 101 -0.26 20.09 13.39
N ALA A 102 0.25 19.23 14.28
CA ALA A 102 0.82 19.67 15.54
C ALA A 102 2.06 20.55 15.34
N THR A 103 2.90 20.22 14.36
CA THR A 103 4.05 21.06 13.98
C THR A 103 3.59 22.41 13.45
N LEU A 104 2.63 22.44 12.51
CA LEU A 104 2.11 23.70 11.96
C LEU A 104 1.48 24.60 13.03
N ALA A 105 0.72 24.03 13.97
CA ALA A 105 0.13 24.79 15.06
C ALA A 105 1.17 25.39 16.03
N THR A 106 2.37 24.79 16.08
CA THR A 106 3.50 25.32 16.87
C THR A 106 4.18 26.49 16.14
N GLU A 107 4.18 26.47 14.80
CA GLU A 107 4.71 27.56 13.95
C GLU A 107 3.80 28.80 13.93
N GLU A 108 2.47 28.63 13.98
CA GLU A 108 1.53 29.77 14.08
C GLU A 108 1.58 30.48 15.44
N ALA A 109 2.05 29.79 16.48
CA ALA A 109 2.14 30.31 17.85
C ALA A 109 3.49 30.98 18.17
N SER A 110 4.42 31.00 17.21
CA SER A 110 5.76 31.61 17.33
C SER A 110 5.85 32.92 16.55
#